data_AF-A0A7W0V8C5-F1
#
_entry.id   AF-A0A7W0V8C5-F1
#
_cell.length_a   1.000
_cell.length_b   1.000
_cell.length_c   1.000
_cell.angle_alpha   90.00
_cell.angle_beta   90.00
_cell.angle_gamma   90.00
#
_symmetry.space_group_name_H-M   'P 1'
#
loop_
_entity.id
_entity.type
_entity.pdbx_description
1 polymer ?
#
loop_
_entity_poly.entity_id
_entity_poly.type
_entity_poly.pdbx_seq_one_letter_code
_entity_poly.pdbx_strand_id
1 'polypeptide(L)'
;MGGCTNCKGKAGCDDHKGQMMGTVEQAMEELYPTRTWGEADDSSWSGIDADELAAIAEELSTELKAATFVRMGSEEEPCDYIYILCLGRAPCIVQVRDHGVAIPEEWLTADAIEEQYLRVVISQRTRVAAVQQVGIDLVRTDGGFVVRERPRAGVYDAPLLPRMQKLVAILPAYELTHVDFGDIAHAPPGFLPGTWPDAYGLGSAKPSIANYLFYPQPTTMVSATFVPAEHGG
;
A
#
# COMPACT_ATOMS: atom_id res chain seq x y z
N MET A 1 22.03 5.78 12.26
CA MET A 1 22.59 6.79 11.34
C MET A 1 23.02 6.10 10.07
N GLY A 2 22.12 5.96 9.09
CA GLY A 2 22.43 5.36 7.79
C GLY A 2 22.29 6.43 6.72
N GLY A 3 23.41 6.83 6.10
CA GLY A 3 23.44 7.82 5.02
C GLY A 3 23.16 7.16 3.67
N CYS A 4 22.23 7.75 2.91
CA CYS A 4 21.99 7.41 1.50
C CYS A 4 23.25 7.68 0.67
N THR A 5 23.80 6.65 0.03
CA THR A 5 25.03 6.70 -0.77
C THR A 5 24.86 7.27 -2.18
N ASN A 6 23.70 7.87 -2.51
CA ASN A 6 23.45 8.38 -3.87
C ASN A 6 22.89 9.81 -3.98
N CYS A 7 22.81 10.58 -2.89
CA CYS A 7 22.31 11.96 -2.95
C CYS A 7 23.45 12.96 -3.13
N LYS A 8 23.64 13.46 -4.36
CA LYS A 8 24.61 14.53 -4.68
C LYS A 8 24.23 15.94 -4.19
N GLY A 9 23.21 16.10 -3.35
CA GLY A 9 22.88 17.39 -2.75
C GLY A 9 21.84 17.28 -1.64
N LYS A 10 22.17 17.79 -0.46
CA LYS A 10 21.25 17.86 0.70
C LYS A 10 20.07 18.80 0.43
N ALA A 11 20.33 19.92 -0.25
CA ALA A 11 19.32 20.92 -0.61
C ALA A 11 18.19 20.37 -1.49
N GLY A 12 18.50 19.61 -2.55
CA GLY A 12 17.46 19.07 -3.45
C GLY A 12 16.57 17.99 -2.81
N CYS A 13 17.09 17.27 -1.80
CA CYS A 13 16.30 16.30 -1.02
C CYS A 13 15.34 17.02 -0.07
N ASP A 14 15.82 18.10 0.57
CA ASP A 14 15.04 18.90 1.51
C ASP A 14 13.90 19.66 0.78
N ASP A 15 14.16 20.20 -0.42
CA ASP A 15 13.15 20.91 -1.22
C ASP A 15 12.03 19.97 -1.71
N HIS A 16 12.38 18.78 -2.21
CA HIS A 16 11.40 17.78 -2.65
C HIS A 16 10.55 17.26 -1.49
N LYS A 17 11.17 17.00 -0.32
CA LYS A 17 10.44 16.63 0.90
C LYS A 17 9.52 17.75 1.38
N GLY A 18 9.95 19.01 1.29
CA GLY A 18 9.14 20.17 1.64
C GLY A 18 7.88 20.29 0.77
N GLN A 19 8.03 20.13 -0.56
CA GLN A 19 6.88 20.16 -1.50
C GLN A 19 5.92 19.00 -1.27
N MET A 20 6.46 17.80 -1.07
CA MET A 20 5.68 16.59 -0.74
C MET A 20 4.86 16.79 0.54
N MET A 21 5.49 17.27 1.62
CA MET A 21 4.78 17.50 2.89
C MET A 21 3.76 18.64 2.79
N GLY A 22 4.04 19.69 2.01
CA GLY A 22 3.04 20.73 1.73
C GLY A 22 1.79 20.20 1.04
N THR A 23 1.95 19.25 0.11
CA THR A 23 0.82 18.56 -0.56
C THR A 23 0.02 17.73 0.43
N VAL A 24 0.70 16.99 1.31
CA VAL A 24 0.06 16.19 2.37
C VAL A 24 -0.70 17.09 3.35
N GLU A 25 -0.10 18.18 3.81
CA GLU A 25 -0.73 19.12 4.74
C GLU A 25 -1.99 19.74 4.14
N GLN A 26 -1.93 20.21 2.89
CA GLN A 26 -3.09 20.73 2.18
C GLN A 26 -4.20 19.69 2.06
N ALA A 27 -3.86 18.48 1.62
CA ALA A 27 -4.85 17.40 1.48
C ALA A 27 -5.50 17.06 2.83
N MET A 28 -4.74 17.06 3.93
CA MET A 28 -5.28 16.80 5.26
C MET A 28 -6.24 17.91 5.73
N GLU A 29 -5.94 19.18 5.44
CA GLU A 29 -6.82 20.30 5.79
C GLU A 29 -8.13 20.31 5.01
N GLU A 30 -8.06 19.94 3.72
CA GLU A 30 -9.24 19.82 2.84
C GLU A 30 -10.11 18.61 3.22
N LEU A 31 -9.48 17.44 3.39
CA LEU A 31 -10.17 16.19 3.70
C LEU A 31 -10.76 16.16 5.12
N TYR A 32 -10.14 16.84 6.08
CA TYR A 32 -10.52 16.76 7.50
C TYR A 32 -10.66 18.17 8.10
N PRO A 33 -11.70 18.93 7.74
CA PRO A 33 -11.91 20.28 8.26
C PRO A 33 -12.12 20.30 9.79
N THR A 34 -12.65 19.20 10.36
CA THR A 34 -12.78 19.05 11.83
C THR A 34 -11.47 18.63 12.50
N ARG A 35 -10.46 18.22 11.72
CA ARG A 35 -9.20 17.63 12.17
C ARG A 35 -9.39 16.38 13.02
N THR A 36 -10.49 15.66 12.85
CA THR A 36 -10.81 14.44 13.61
C THR A 36 -10.76 13.22 12.71
N TRP A 37 -10.05 12.18 13.14
CA TRP A 37 -10.05 10.91 12.42
C TRP A 37 -11.47 10.31 12.35
N GLY A 38 -11.83 9.80 11.16
CA GLY A 38 -13.16 9.24 10.89
C GLY A 38 -14.21 10.26 10.45
N GLU A 39 -13.87 11.56 10.41
CA GLU A 39 -14.76 12.65 9.96
C GLU A 39 -14.24 13.29 8.67
N ALA A 40 -13.92 12.45 7.67
CA ALA A 40 -13.49 12.95 6.36
C ALA A 40 -14.67 13.62 5.62
N ASP A 41 -14.39 14.67 4.85
CA ASP A 41 -15.36 15.27 3.92
C ASP A 41 -15.29 14.57 2.56
N ASP A 42 -16.26 13.70 2.29
CA ASP A 42 -16.32 12.92 1.06
C ASP A 42 -16.49 13.79 -0.21
N SER A 43 -17.00 15.02 -0.07
CA SER A 43 -17.15 15.93 -1.21
C SER A 43 -15.82 16.50 -1.71
N SER A 44 -14.76 16.39 -0.90
CA SER A 44 -13.39 16.84 -1.24
C SER A 44 -12.52 15.74 -1.85
N TRP A 45 -13.06 14.53 -2.05
CA TRP A 45 -12.29 13.42 -2.61
C TRP A 45 -11.88 13.70 -4.05
N SER A 46 -10.59 13.47 -4.32
CA SER A 46 -9.93 13.78 -5.58
C SER A 46 -8.95 12.68 -6.01
N GLY A 47 -9.16 11.45 -5.54
CA GLY A 47 -8.37 10.28 -5.95
C GLY A 47 -8.46 10.00 -7.46
N ILE A 48 -7.71 8.98 -7.89
CA ILE A 48 -7.72 8.53 -9.28
C ILE A 48 -8.93 7.64 -9.55
N ASP A 49 -9.37 7.58 -10.81
CA ASP A 49 -10.41 6.64 -11.23
C ASP A 49 -9.85 5.24 -11.59
N ALA A 50 -10.76 4.31 -11.87
CA ALA A 50 -10.39 2.92 -12.19
C ALA A 50 -9.64 2.77 -13.51
N ASP A 51 -9.87 3.67 -14.48
CA ASP A 51 -9.19 3.64 -15.78
C ASP A 51 -7.75 4.16 -15.64
N GLU A 52 -7.54 5.25 -14.89
CA GLU A 52 -6.21 5.74 -14.48
C GLU A 52 -5.45 4.65 -13.72
N LEU A 53 -6.09 3.99 -12.75
CA LEU A 53 -5.49 2.92 -11.95
C LEU A 53 -5.06 1.73 -12.82
N ALA A 54 -5.90 1.32 -13.77
CA ALA A 54 -5.57 0.25 -14.71
C ALA A 54 -4.39 0.63 -15.62
N ALA A 55 -4.36 1.88 -16.11
CA ALA A 55 -3.26 2.39 -16.93
C ALA A 55 -1.93 2.38 -16.17
N ILE A 56 -1.92 2.84 -14.91
CA ILE A 56 -0.74 2.78 -14.03
C ILE A 56 -0.27 1.33 -13.88
N ALA A 57 -1.19 0.39 -13.61
CA ALA A 57 -0.85 -1.01 -13.42
C ALA A 57 -0.23 -1.65 -14.68
N GLU A 58 -0.75 -1.32 -15.87
CA GLU A 58 -0.21 -1.77 -17.16
C GLU A 58 1.19 -1.20 -17.42
N GLU A 59 1.39 0.10 -17.21
CA GLU A 59 2.70 0.73 -17.36
C GLU A 59 3.72 0.13 -16.39
N LEU A 60 3.34 -0.06 -15.12
CA LEU A 60 4.19 -0.71 -14.12
C LEU A 60 4.53 -2.15 -14.50
N SER A 61 3.58 -2.92 -15.02
CA SER A 61 3.84 -4.29 -15.49
C SER A 61 4.89 -4.30 -16.59
N THR A 62 4.73 -3.42 -17.58
CA THR A 62 5.63 -3.29 -18.74
C THR A 62 7.02 -2.83 -18.31
N GLU A 63 7.10 -1.74 -17.56
CA GLU A 63 8.35 -1.12 -17.16
C GLU A 63 9.15 -1.96 -16.17
N LEU A 64 8.47 -2.62 -15.23
CA LEU A 64 9.13 -3.45 -14.21
C LEU A 64 9.30 -4.90 -14.65
N LYS A 65 8.73 -5.29 -15.80
CA LYS A 65 8.71 -6.66 -16.34
C LYS A 65 8.27 -7.65 -15.26
N ALA A 66 7.15 -7.34 -14.63
CA ALA A 66 6.65 -8.07 -13.47
C ALA A 66 5.14 -8.29 -13.60
N ALA A 67 4.68 -9.37 -12.99
CA ALA A 67 3.25 -9.61 -12.86
C ALA A 67 2.67 -8.56 -11.89
N THR A 68 1.66 -7.83 -12.34
CA THR A 68 1.09 -6.67 -11.64
C THR A 68 -0.42 -6.82 -11.54
N PHE A 69 -0.98 -6.53 -10.37
CA PHE A 69 -2.38 -6.81 -10.03
C PHE A 69 -3.00 -5.66 -9.27
N VAL A 70 -4.22 -5.28 -9.65
CA VAL A 70 -4.99 -4.24 -8.98
C VAL A 70 -5.96 -4.89 -7.99
N ARG A 71 -5.95 -4.42 -6.74
CA ARG A 71 -7.00 -4.70 -5.75
C ARG A 71 -7.66 -3.40 -5.38
N MET A 72 -8.94 -3.27 -5.72
CA MET A 72 -9.73 -2.11 -5.33
C MET A 72 -9.92 -2.07 -3.81
N GLY A 73 -9.92 -0.86 -3.25
CA GLY A 73 -10.32 -0.60 -1.88
C GLY A 73 -11.82 -0.78 -1.65
N SER A 74 -12.25 -0.51 -0.42
CA SER A 74 -13.65 -0.48 -0.02
C SER A 74 -13.97 0.82 0.70
N GLU A 75 -15.23 1.06 1.07
CA GLU A 75 -15.60 2.21 1.90
C GLU A 75 -14.87 2.22 3.25
N GLU A 76 -14.58 1.03 3.80
CA GLU A 76 -13.82 0.87 5.05
C GLU A 76 -12.31 1.05 4.83
N GLU A 77 -11.81 0.75 3.64
CA GLU A 77 -10.41 0.87 3.25
C GLU A 77 -10.28 1.68 1.95
N PRO A 78 -10.34 3.03 2.03
CA PRO A 78 -10.43 3.90 0.85
C PRO A 78 -9.05 4.16 0.24
N CYS A 79 -8.37 3.06 -0.09
CA CYS A 79 -7.17 3.06 -0.90
C CYS A 79 -7.17 1.83 -1.80
N ASP A 80 -6.69 2.04 -3.02
CA ASP A 80 -6.46 0.98 -3.98
C ASP A 80 -5.02 0.48 -3.87
N TYR A 81 -4.84 -0.76 -4.28
CA TYR A 81 -3.54 -1.42 -4.22
C TYR A 81 -3.12 -1.90 -5.59
N ILE A 82 -1.87 -1.60 -5.96
CA ILE A 82 -1.18 -2.27 -7.07
C ILE A 82 -0.11 -3.18 -6.47
N TYR A 83 -0.27 -4.48 -6.63
CA TYR A 83 0.71 -5.49 -6.23
C TYR A 83 1.62 -5.82 -7.41
N ILE A 84 2.93 -5.71 -7.23
CA ILE A 84 3.96 -6.05 -8.22
C ILE A 84 4.80 -7.20 -7.68
N LEU A 85 4.69 -8.38 -8.31
CA LEU A 85 5.41 -9.57 -7.91
C LEU A 85 6.92 -9.38 -8.10
N CYS A 86 7.68 -9.44 -7.01
CA CYS A 86 9.12 -9.25 -7.02
C CYS A 86 9.90 -10.56 -6.85
N LEU A 87 9.44 -11.44 -5.97
CA LEU A 87 9.93 -12.80 -5.78
C LEU A 87 8.74 -13.74 -5.69
N GLY A 88 8.71 -14.79 -6.51
CA GLY A 88 7.61 -15.73 -6.61
C GLY A 88 7.44 -16.22 -8.04
N ARG A 89 6.32 -16.87 -8.34
CA ARG A 89 5.97 -17.37 -9.68
C ARG A 89 4.50 -17.15 -9.97
N ALA A 90 4.15 -17.05 -11.25
CA ALA A 90 2.76 -17.01 -11.68
C ALA A 90 2.24 -18.44 -11.95
N PRO A 91 0.98 -18.77 -11.61
CA PRO A 91 0.03 -17.94 -10.86
C PRO A 91 0.48 -17.68 -9.41
N CYS A 92 0.49 -16.41 -9.01
CA CYS A 92 0.96 -16.00 -7.68
C CYS A 92 -0.18 -15.89 -6.67
N ILE A 93 0.15 -15.70 -5.39
CA ILE A 93 -0.84 -15.75 -4.31
C ILE A 93 -1.95 -14.70 -4.50
N VAL A 94 -1.59 -13.47 -4.89
CA VAL A 94 -2.57 -12.40 -5.13
C VAL A 94 -3.54 -12.74 -6.27
N GLN A 95 -3.07 -13.39 -7.34
CA GLN A 95 -3.94 -13.81 -8.45
C GLN A 95 -5.01 -14.81 -8.01
N VAL A 96 -4.62 -15.78 -7.20
CA VAL A 96 -5.54 -16.80 -6.69
C VAL A 96 -6.51 -16.18 -5.66
N ARG A 97 -6.01 -15.35 -4.75
CA ARG A 97 -6.79 -14.73 -3.69
C ARG A 97 -7.83 -13.73 -4.22
N ASP A 98 -7.42 -12.85 -5.13
CA ASP A 98 -8.19 -11.64 -5.49
C ASP A 98 -8.78 -11.69 -6.91
N HIS A 99 -8.24 -12.52 -7.81
CA HIS A 99 -8.62 -12.51 -9.24
C HIS A 99 -9.24 -13.83 -9.73
N GLY A 100 -9.61 -14.74 -8.83
CA GLY A 100 -10.28 -15.99 -9.17
C GLY A 100 -9.44 -16.94 -10.05
N VAL A 101 -8.12 -16.80 -10.01
CA VAL A 101 -7.23 -17.72 -10.73
C VAL A 101 -7.21 -19.06 -10.00
N ALA A 102 -7.32 -20.16 -10.75
CA ALA A 102 -7.31 -21.50 -10.20
C ALA A 102 -6.04 -21.78 -9.38
N ILE A 103 -6.21 -22.54 -8.30
CA ILE A 103 -5.12 -22.93 -7.40
C ILE A 103 -4.09 -23.78 -8.17
N PRO A 104 -2.81 -23.37 -8.21
CA PRO A 104 -1.76 -24.17 -8.83
C PRO A 104 -1.56 -25.52 -8.11
N GLU A 105 -1.32 -26.60 -8.86
CA GLU A 105 -1.11 -27.94 -8.28
C GLU A 105 0.05 -27.97 -7.28
N GLU A 106 1.09 -27.16 -7.49
CA GLU A 106 2.23 -27.04 -6.59
C GLU A 106 1.83 -26.62 -5.17
N TRP A 107 0.77 -25.81 -5.01
CA TRP A 107 0.26 -25.40 -3.69
C TRP A 107 -0.30 -26.59 -2.90
N LEU A 108 -0.84 -27.60 -3.59
CA LEU A 108 -1.39 -28.80 -2.95
C LEU A 108 -0.31 -29.70 -2.37
N THR A 109 0.95 -29.50 -2.77
CA THR A 109 2.09 -30.33 -2.37
C THR A 109 3.16 -29.56 -1.59
N ALA A 110 3.14 -28.23 -1.62
CA ALA A 110 4.06 -27.38 -0.88
C ALA A 110 3.63 -27.25 0.60
N ASP A 111 4.60 -27.36 1.51
CA ASP A 111 4.38 -27.11 2.94
C ASP A 111 4.17 -25.61 3.23
N ALA A 112 4.85 -24.75 2.46
CA ALA A 112 4.70 -23.30 2.51
C ALA A 112 5.11 -22.69 1.16
N ILE A 113 4.48 -21.57 0.82
CA ILE A 113 4.86 -20.72 -0.31
C ILE A 113 5.10 -19.32 0.23
N GLU A 114 6.19 -18.70 -0.20
CA GLU A 114 6.53 -17.33 0.17
C GLU A 114 6.81 -16.50 -1.08
N GLU A 115 6.19 -15.33 -1.12
CA GLU A 115 6.34 -14.36 -2.18
C GLU A 115 6.66 -12.99 -1.59
N GLN A 116 7.32 -12.15 -2.39
CA GLN A 116 7.61 -10.77 -2.05
C GLN A 116 7.07 -9.86 -3.13
N TYR A 117 6.43 -8.77 -2.69
CA TYR A 117 5.80 -7.79 -3.54
C TYR A 117 6.32 -6.38 -3.21
N LEU A 118 6.35 -5.53 -4.23
CA LEU A 118 6.15 -4.10 -4.03
C LEU A 118 4.66 -3.84 -4.12
N ARG A 119 4.10 -3.12 -3.15
CA ARG A 119 2.70 -2.71 -3.12
C ARG A 119 2.63 -1.20 -3.20
N VAL A 120 2.02 -0.66 -4.25
CA VAL A 120 1.61 0.74 -4.31
C VAL A 120 0.28 0.85 -3.59
N VAL A 121 0.20 1.72 -2.61
CA VAL A 121 -1.02 2.10 -1.91
C VAL A 121 -1.42 3.46 -2.45
N ILE A 122 -2.57 3.55 -3.08
CA ILE A 122 -3.06 4.77 -3.74
C ILE A 122 -4.29 5.24 -2.99
N SER A 123 -4.28 6.49 -2.50
CA SER A 123 -5.43 7.03 -1.80
C SER A 123 -6.59 7.25 -2.76
N GLN A 124 -7.80 6.83 -2.37
CA GLN A 124 -9.03 7.21 -3.10
C GLN A 124 -9.48 8.63 -2.74
N ARG A 125 -8.93 9.20 -1.68
CA ARG A 125 -9.32 10.52 -1.14
C ARG A 125 -8.57 11.66 -1.81
N THR A 126 -7.32 11.44 -2.21
CA THR A 126 -6.47 12.49 -2.81
C THR A 126 -5.37 11.87 -3.68
N ARG A 127 -4.71 12.67 -4.52
CA ARG A 127 -3.69 12.20 -5.48
C ARG A 127 -2.33 11.95 -4.83
N VAL A 128 -2.30 11.04 -3.85
CA VAL A 128 -1.08 10.58 -3.18
C VAL A 128 -0.97 9.06 -3.22
N ALA A 129 0.26 8.59 -3.32
CA ALA A 129 0.58 7.17 -3.31
C ALA A 129 1.80 6.88 -2.43
N ALA A 130 1.83 5.71 -1.80
CA ALA A 130 2.95 5.25 -0.99
C ALA A 130 3.36 3.84 -1.39
N VAL A 131 4.62 3.47 -1.19
CA VAL A 131 5.14 2.15 -1.60
C VAL A 131 5.57 1.34 -0.38
N GLN A 132 5.12 0.10 -0.31
CA GLN A 132 5.50 -0.86 0.73
C GLN A 132 6.17 -2.09 0.12
N GLN A 133 7.10 -2.66 0.85
CA GLN A 133 7.45 -4.06 0.67
C GLN A 133 6.45 -4.92 1.44
N VAL A 134 5.92 -5.94 0.79
CA VAL A 134 4.94 -6.85 1.38
C VAL A 134 5.40 -8.30 1.16
N GLY A 135 5.57 -9.03 2.26
CA GLY A 135 5.70 -10.47 2.20
C GLY A 135 4.33 -11.11 2.23
N ILE A 136 4.06 -12.04 1.32
CA ILE A 136 2.85 -12.85 1.36
C ILE A 136 3.28 -14.30 1.45
N ASP A 137 2.76 -14.98 2.47
CA ASP A 137 3.00 -16.41 2.63
C ASP A 137 1.70 -17.17 2.74
N LEU A 138 1.76 -18.43 2.35
CA LEU A 138 0.64 -19.34 2.33
C LEU A 138 0.98 -20.57 3.16
N VAL A 139 0.07 -20.92 4.06
CA VAL A 139 0.14 -22.11 4.90
C VAL A 139 -1.05 -22.99 4.60
N ARG A 140 -0.79 -24.26 4.31
CA ARG A 140 -1.85 -25.25 4.08
C ARG A 140 -2.59 -25.54 5.39
N THR A 141 -3.90 -25.67 5.31
CA THR A 141 -4.76 -26.10 6.42
C THR A 141 -5.84 -27.06 5.93
N ASP A 142 -6.66 -27.57 6.84
CA ASP A 142 -7.78 -28.44 6.49
C ASP A 142 -8.79 -27.67 5.63
N GLY A 143 -9.04 -28.16 4.41
CA GLY A 143 -10.02 -27.56 3.48
C GLY A 143 -9.52 -26.37 2.65
N GLY A 144 -8.25 -25.95 2.79
CA GLY A 144 -7.75 -24.82 2.01
C GLY A 144 -6.41 -24.27 2.48
N PHE A 145 -6.28 -22.95 2.38
CA PHE A 145 -5.04 -22.23 2.58
C PHE A 145 -5.28 -20.97 3.39
N VAL A 146 -4.40 -20.72 4.36
CA VAL A 146 -4.35 -19.42 5.04
C VAL A 146 -3.26 -18.59 4.36
N VAL A 147 -3.68 -17.51 3.71
CA VAL A 147 -2.80 -16.49 3.12
C VAL A 147 -2.55 -15.41 4.15
N ARG A 148 -1.29 -15.15 4.48
CA ARG A 148 -0.88 -14.10 5.41
C ARG A 148 -0.13 -13.01 4.67
N GLU A 149 -0.57 -11.77 4.85
CA GLU A 149 0.06 -10.59 4.27
C GLU A 149 0.78 -9.80 5.36
N ARG A 150 2.08 -9.59 5.16
CA ARG A 150 3.00 -8.96 6.13
C ARG A 150 3.61 -7.70 5.53
N PRO A 151 2.89 -6.57 5.56
CA PRO A 151 3.40 -5.30 5.04
C PRO A 151 4.49 -4.74 5.96
N ARG A 152 5.47 -4.08 5.35
CA ARG A 152 6.48 -3.25 6.03
C ARG A 152 6.17 -1.78 5.78
N ALA A 153 6.58 -0.92 6.71
CA ALA A 153 6.43 0.54 6.58
C ALA A 153 7.50 1.12 5.61
N GLY A 154 7.47 0.67 4.35
CA GLY A 154 8.42 1.06 3.30
C GLY A 154 9.14 -0.14 2.66
N VAL A 155 10.16 0.16 1.84
CA VAL A 155 10.98 -0.83 1.13
C VAL A 155 12.40 -0.79 1.65
N TYR A 156 12.85 -1.88 2.26
CA TYR A 156 14.16 -1.92 2.94
C TYR A 156 15.15 -2.89 2.31
N ASP A 157 14.64 -3.88 1.57
CA ASP A 157 15.51 -4.89 0.99
C ASP A 157 16.24 -4.27 -0.22
N ALA A 158 17.57 -4.21 -0.12
CA ALA A 158 18.42 -3.59 -1.13
C ALA A 158 18.15 -4.06 -2.57
N PRO A 159 17.87 -5.36 -2.85
CA PRO A 159 17.52 -5.83 -4.19
C PRO A 159 16.24 -5.21 -4.77
N LEU A 160 15.31 -4.74 -3.93
CA LEU A 160 14.04 -4.15 -4.35
C LEU A 160 14.13 -2.65 -4.61
N LEU A 161 15.17 -1.97 -4.09
CA LEU A 161 15.31 -0.52 -4.19
C LEU A 161 15.35 0.01 -5.64
N PRO A 162 16.09 -0.61 -6.59
CA PRO A 162 16.08 -0.13 -7.99
C PRO A 162 14.70 -0.25 -8.62
N ARG A 163 13.95 -1.29 -8.28
CA ARG A 163 12.59 -1.50 -8.79
C ARG A 163 11.61 -0.49 -8.19
N MET A 164 11.72 -0.21 -6.89
CA MET A 164 10.94 0.83 -6.22
C MET A 164 11.24 2.22 -6.81
N GLN A 165 12.51 2.55 -7.05
CA GLN A 165 12.90 3.83 -7.67
C GLN A 165 12.28 4.00 -9.07
N LYS A 166 12.30 2.93 -9.88
CA LYS A 166 11.68 2.95 -11.21
C LYS A 166 10.16 3.12 -11.13
N LEU A 167 9.51 2.43 -10.20
CA LEU A 167 8.09 2.56 -9.92
C LEU A 167 7.73 3.99 -9.52
N VAL A 168 8.44 4.57 -8.54
CA VAL A 168 8.16 5.92 -8.05
C VAL A 168 8.35 6.97 -9.14
N ALA A 169 9.28 6.75 -10.09
CA ALA A 169 9.48 7.65 -11.21
C ALA A 169 8.31 7.69 -12.22
N ILE A 170 7.42 6.70 -12.21
CA ILE A 170 6.23 6.64 -13.08
C ILE A 170 5.07 7.45 -12.48
N LEU A 171 4.93 7.48 -11.15
CA LEU A 171 3.79 8.10 -10.46
C LEU A 171 3.50 9.57 -10.86
N PRO A 172 4.51 10.45 -11.05
CA PRO A 172 4.27 11.83 -11.44
C PRO A 172 3.58 12.00 -12.81
N ALA A 173 3.72 11.03 -13.73
CA ALA A 173 3.02 11.07 -15.01
C ALA A 173 1.50 10.96 -14.88
N TYR A 174 1.03 10.46 -13.74
CA TYR A 174 -0.37 10.31 -13.35
C TYR A 174 -0.78 11.31 -12.26
N GLU A 175 0.01 12.36 -12.07
CA GLU A 175 -0.22 13.40 -11.05
C GLU A 175 -0.27 12.85 -9.61
N LEU A 176 0.31 11.67 -9.37
CA LEU A 176 0.39 11.06 -8.04
C LEU A 176 1.65 11.51 -7.32
N THR A 177 1.45 12.16 -6.17
CA THR A 177 2.55 12.50 -5.27
C THR A 177 2.96 11.28 -4.47
N HIS A 178 4.20 10.83 -4.65
CA HIS A 178 4.76 9.76 -3.83
C HIS A 178 5.10 10.27 -2.42
N VAL A 179 4.57 9.60 -1.39
CA VAL A 179 4.86 9.87 0.02
C VAL A 179 5.55 8.66 0.67
N ASP A 180 6.60 8.92 1.45
CA ASP A 180 7.31 7.89 2.20
C ASP A 180 6.58 7.59 3.52
N PHE A 181 6.30 6.32 3.81
CA PHE A 181 5.62 5.93 5.05
C PHE A 181 6.34 6.41 6.32
N GLY A 182 7.68 6.50 6.30
CA GLY A 182 8.46 7.05 7.39
C GLY A 182 8.20 8.52 7.66
N ASP A 183 7.92 9.30 6.61
CA ASP A 183 7.62 10.74 6.71
C ASP A 183 6.15 10.99 7.14
N ILE A 184 5.26 9.99 6.99
CA ILE A 184 3.83 10.06 7.39
C ILE A 184 3.47 9.12 8.55
N ALA A 185 4.47 8.57 9.26
CA ALA A 185 4.28 7.64 10.37
C ALA A 185 3.89 8.32 11.70
N HIS A 186 3.73 9.64 11.71
CA HIS A 186 3.46 10.43 12.90
C HIS A 186 2.02 10.95 12.89
N ALA A 187 1.48 11.25 14.06
CA ALA A 187 0.19 11.92 14.17
C ALA A 187 0.28 13.36 13.62
N PRO A 188 -0.67 13.81 12.80
CA PRO A 188 -0.66 15.17 12.29
C PRO A 188 -0.86 16.18 13.44
N PRO A 189 -0.12 17.31 13.46
CA PRO A 189 -0.26 18.33 14.50
C PRO A 189 -1.69 18.89 14.58
N GLY A 190 -2.26 18.93 15.78
CA GLY A 190 -3.59 19.49 16.01
C GLY A 190 -4.76 18.59 15.59
N PHE A 191 -4.48 17.37 15.13
CA PHE A 191 -5.51 16.39 14.81
C PHE A 191 -5.88 15.54 16.03
N LEU A 192 -7.17 15.19 16.10
CA LEU A 192 -7.77 14.40 17.15
C LEU A 192 -7.97 12.95 16.68
N PRO A 193 -7.70 11.97 17.55
CA PRO A 193 -7.76 10.56 17.17
C PRO A 193 -9.19 10.02 16.96
N GLY A 194 -10.23 10.78 17.31
CA GLY A 194 -11.62 10.30 17.23
C GLY A 194 -11.82 8.98 17.99
N THR A 195 -12.50 8.03 17.35
CA THR A 195 -12.75 6.66 17.87
C THR A 195 -11.63 5.67 17.53
N TRP A 196 -10.58 6.11 16.82
CA TRP A 196 -9.51 5.23 16.32
C TRP A 196 -8.84 4.36 17.38
N PRO A 197 -8.48 4.87 18.57
CA PRO A 197 -7.75 4.06 19.55
C PRO A 197 -8.60 2.92 20.12
N ASP A 198 -9.91 3.16 20.24
CA ASP A 198 -10.88 2.16 20.69
C ASP A 198 -11.12 1.11 19.59
N ALA A 199 -11.25 1.54 18.33
CA ALA A 199 -11.47 0.66 17.18
C ALA A 199 -10.35 -0.38 16.99
N TYR A 200 -9.11 -0.02 17.32
CA TYR A 200 -7.94 -0.88 17.14
C TYR A 200 -7.32 -1.39 18.44
N GLY A 201 -7.91 -1.10 19.60
CA GLY A 201 -7.42 -1.56 20.90
C GLY A 201 -6.04 -1.01 21.27
N LEU A 202 -5.72 0.22 20.84
CA LEU A 202 -4.39 0.83 20.96
C LEU A 202 -4.28 1.84 22.12
N GLY A 203 -5.33 1.96 22.94
CA GLY A 203 -5.32 2.76 24.17
C GLY A 203 -5.13 4.25 23.89
N SER A 204 -3.94 4.79 24.19
CA SER A 204 -3.61 6.21 24.00
C SER A 204 -2.85 6.50 22.70
N ALA A 205 -2.69 5.49 21.83
CA ALA A 205 -2.07 5.69 20.52
C ALA A 205 -2.89 6.66 19.66
N LYS A 206 -2.21 7.33 18.73
CA LYS A 206 -2.84 8.26 17.80
C LYS A 206 -2.69 7.72 16.37
N PRO A 207 -3.70 7.93 15.51
CA PRO A 207 -3.57 7.64 14.08
C PRO A 207 -2.45 8.50 13.50
N SER A 208 -1.62 7.87 12.68
CA SER A 208 -0.63 8.55 11.85
C SER A 208 -1.27 9.22 10.64
N ILE A 209 -0.58 10.12 9.95
CA ILE A 209 -1.05 10.71 8.68
C ILE A 209 -1.46 9.61 7.68
N ALA A 210 -0.72 8.50 7.63
CA ALA A 210 -1.09 7.35 6.79
C ALA A 210 -2.50 6.81 7.07
N ASN A 211 -2.98 6.88 8.31
CA ASN A 211 -4.31 6.42 8.71
C ASN A 211 -5.46 7.32 8.24
N TYR A 212 -5.14 8.57 7.91
CA TYR A 212 -6.09 9.52 7.32
C TYR A 212 -6.09 9.39 5.80
N LEU A 213 -4.94 9.12 5.19
CA LEU A 213 -4.80 9.12 3.74
C LEU A 213 -5.13 7.78 3.08
N PHE A 214 -4.77 6.65 3.70
CA PHE A 214 -4.82 5.36 3.01
C PHE A 214 -5.80 4.37 3.63
N TYR A 215 -5.56 3.94 4.86
CA TYR A 215 -6.33 2.87 5.46
C TYR A 215 -6.48 3.07 6.97
N PRO A 216 -7.61 2.64 7.55
CA PRO A 216 -7.91 2.95 8.94
C PRO A 216 -6.98 2.19 9.91
N GLN A 217 -6.48 1.00 9.56
CA GLN A 217 -5.62 0.19 10.42
C GLN A 217 -4.13 0.62 10.44
N PRO A 218 -3.32 0.18 11.42
CA PRO A 218 -1.87 0.38 11.38
C PRO A 218 -1.20 -0.11 10.09
N THR A 219 -0.20 0.64 9.59
CA THR A 219 0.49 0.42 8.30
C THR A 219 1.25 -0.89 8.17
N THR A 220 1.53 -1.53 9.30
CA THR A 220 2.22 -2.82 9.41
C THR A 220 1.31 -3.93 9.95
N MET A 221 -0.01 -3.72 9.97
CA MET A 221 -0.95 -4.74 10.42
C MET A 221 -0.85 -5.97 9.52
N VAL A 222 -0.66 -7.13 10.13
CA VAL A 222 -0.68 -8.43 9.43
C VAL A 222 -2.13 -8.83 9.24
N SER A 223 -2.51 -9.13 8.00
CA SER A 223 -3.82 -9.69 7.68
C SER A 223 -3.71 -11.17 7.31
N ALA A 224 -4.79 -11.91 7.54
CA ALA A 224 -4.90 -13.31 7.17
C ALA A 224 -6.24 -13.54 6.48
N THR A 225 -6.22 -14.22 5.33
CA THR A 225 -7.40 -14.56 4.53
C THR A 225 -7.39 -16.05 4.25
N PHE A 226 -8.55 -16.70 4.34
CA PHE A 226 -8.70 -18.10 3.98
C PHE A 226 -9.11 -18.22 2.50
N VAL A 227 -8.39 -19.06 1.76
CA VAL A 227 -8.71 -19.45 0.38
C VAL A 227 -9.11 -20.93 0.38
N PRO A 228 -10.36 -21.27 0.03
CA PRO A 228 -10.80 -22.66 0.00
C PRO A 228 -10.10 -23.43 -1.12
N ALA A 229 -9.78 -24.71 -0.88
CA ALA A 229 -9.15 -25.58 -1.89
C ALA A 229 -10.08 -25.86 -3.09
N GLU A 230 -11.38 -25.70 -2.89
CA GLU A 230 -12.41 -25.86 -3.92
C GLU A 230 -12.88 -24.46 -4.32
N HIS A 231 -12.50 -24.00 -5.52
CA HIS A 231 -13.28 -22.94 -6.15
C HIS A 231 -14.60 -23.57 -6.58
N GLY A 232 -15.70 -23.17 -5.93
CA GLY A 232 -17.03 -23.48 -6.43
C GLY A 232 -17.13 -23.04 -7.88
N GLY A 233 -17.43 -24.00 -8.77
CA GLY A 233 -17.66 -23.74 -10.19
C GLY A 233 -18.93 -22.96 -10.45
#